data_AF-A0A2N8KDP5-F1
#
_entry.id   AF-A0A2N8KDP5-F1
#
_cell.length_a   1.000
_cell.length_b   1.000
_cell.length_c   1.000
_cell.angle_alpha   90.00
_cell.angle_beta   90.00
_cell.angle_gamma   90.00
#
_symmetry.space_group_name_H-M   'P 1'
#
loop_
_entity.id
_entity.type
_entity.pdbx_description
1 polymer ?
#
loop_
_entity_poly.entity_id
_entity_poly.type
_entity_poly.pdbx_seq_one_letter_code
_entity_poly.pdbx_strand_id
1 'polypeptide(L)' 'MKFAKEIIGLMAAYPGRDFRMVELVRHATGARELAPRERERDRKAITRVLAQLAEAGHILRRPTRSGVRNSLCYRWKSGT' A
#
# COMPACT_ATOMS: atom_id res chain seq x y z
N MET A 1 -7.74 -4.86 -11.36
CA MET A 1 -7.26 -5.31 -10.01
C MET A 1 -8.17 -4.75 -8.93
N LYS A 2 -8.55 -5.55 -7.93
CA LYS A 2 -9.32 -5.11 -6.76
C LYS A 2 -8.48 -4.09 -5.94
N PHE A 3 -9.09 -3.01 -5.48
CA PHE A 3 -8.50 -1.92 -4.69
C PHE A 3 -7.57 -0.93 -5.41
N ALA A 4 -7.42 -1.00 -6.74
CA ALA A 4 -6.48 -0.12 -7.44
C ALA A 4 -6.85 1.37 -7.29
N LYS A 5 -8.12 1.71 -7.45
CA LYS A 5 -8.62 3.10 -7.39
C LYS A 5 -8.45 3.68 -5.99
N GLU A 6 -8.74 2.90 -4.96
CA GLU A 6 -8.66 3.26 -3.55
C GLU A 6 -7.21 3.50 -3.14
N ILE A 7 -6.29 2.61 -3.55
CA ILE A 7 -4.86 2.75 -3.23
C ILE A 7 -4.25 3.95 -3.97
N ILE A 8 -4.55 4.13 -5.26
CA ILE A 8 -4.05 5.27 -6.03
C ILE A 8 -4.61 6.57 -5.45
N GLY A 9 -5.93 6.64 -5.20
CA GLY A 9 -6.58 7.82 -4.64
C GLY A 9 -5.98 8.22 -3.28
N LEU A 10 -5.78 7.25 -2.39
CA LEU A 10 -5.15 7.51 -1.09
C LEU A 10 -3.70 7.98 -1.24
N MET A 11 -2.87 7.24 -1.96
CA MET A 11 -1.43 7.50 -1.98
C MET A 11 -1.10 8.78 -2.77
N ALA A 12 -1.79 9.02 -3.89
CA ALA A 12 -1.58 10.20 -4.72
C ALA A 12 -2.09 11.49 -4.04
N ALA A 13 -3.09 11.40 -3.15
CA ALA A 13 -3.55 12.55 -2.36
C ALA A 13 -2.54 12.98 -1.28
N TYR A 14 -1.60 12.11 -0.90
CA TYR A 14 -0.55 12.41 0.07
C TYR A 14 0.84 12.02 -0.46
N PRO A 15 1.36 12.70 -1.49
CA PRO A 15 2.72 12.47 -1.98
C PRO A 15 3.75 12.67 -0.86
N GLY A 16 4.79 11.84 -0.85
CA GLY A 16 5.84 11.94 0.17
C GLY A 16 5.54 11.27 1.51
N ARG A 17 4.29 10.89 1.81
CA ARG A 17 3.91 10.15 3.02
C ARG A 17 4.23 8.66 2.90
N ASP A 18 4.75 8.07 3.97
CA ASP A 18 4.90 6.62 4.09
C ASP A 18 3.60 5.96 4.58
N PHE A 19 3.20 4.90 3.87
CA PHE A 19 2.06 4.06 4.22
C PHE A 19 2.51 2.64 4.53
N ARG A 20 2.04 2.06 5.63
CA ARG A 20 2.21 0.64 5.92
C ARG A 20 1.08 -0.18 5.29
N MET A 21 1.33 -1.47 5.04
CA MET A 21 0.32 -2.39 4.50
C MET A 21 -0.99 -2.39 5.31
N VAL A 22 -0.92 -2.29 6.65
CA VAL A 22 -2.11 -2.27 7.50
C VAL A 22 -2.98 -1.02 7.26
N GLU A 23 -2.36 0.13 7.00
CA GLU A 23 -3.07 1.38 6.71
C GLU A 23 -3.77 1.29 5.35
N LEU A 24 -3.08 0.71 4.36
CA LEU A 24 -3.62 0.48 3.03
C LEU A 24 -4.81 -0.49 3.04
N VAL A 25 -4.70 -1.60 3.77
CA VAL A 25 -5.81 -2.55 3.95
C VAL A 25 -6.98 -1.86 4.64
N ARG A 26 -6.73 -1.13 5.73
CA ARG A 26 -7.77 -0.42 6.48
C ARG A 26 -8.51 0.59 5.60
N HIS A 27 -7.80 1.36 4.78
CA HIS A 27 -8.43 2.31 3.88
C HIS A 27 -9.22 1.60 2.78
N ALA A 28 -8.61 0.63 2.11
CA ALA A 28 -9.22 -0.08 0.99
C ALA A 28 -10.48 -0.87 1.37
N THR A 29 -10.57 -1.34 2.62
CA THR A 29 -11.74 -2.10 3.11
C THR A 29 -12.74 -1.23 3.88
N GLY A 30 -12.56 0.10 3.93
CA GLY A 30 -13.42 1.00 4.69
C GLY A 30 -13.39 0.73 6.20
N ALA A 31 -12.28 0.21 6.72
CA ALA A 31 -12.09 -0.20 8.11
C ALA A 31 -13.11 -1.23 8.63
N ARG A 32 -13.78 -1.97 7.72
CA ARG A 32 -14.67 -3.08 8.10
C ARG A 32 -13.94 -4.19 8.84
N GLU A 33 -14.63 -4.89 9.72
CA GLU A 33 -14.10 -6.13 10.30
C GLU A 33 -13.97 -7.19 9.21
N LEU A 34 -12.82 -7.86 9.19
CA LEU A 34 -12.48 -8.87 8.20
C LEU A 34 -12.14 -10.16 8.91
N ALA A 35 -12.70 -11.28 8.42
CA ALA A 35 -12.19 -12.57 8.82
C ALA A 35 -10.70 -12.70 8.42
N PRO A 36 -9.88 -13.47 9.15
CA PRO A 36 -8.44 -13.61 8.84
C PRO A 36 -8.16 -14.00 7.38
N ARG A 37 -8.99 -14.88 6.81
CA ARG A 37 -8.91 -15.30 5.41
C ARG A 37 -9.18 -14.16 4.43
N GLU A 38 -10.18 -13.32 4.72
CA GLU A 38 -10.49 -12.15 3.89
C GLU A 38 -9.38 -11.12 3.95
N ARG A 39 -8.84 -10.88 5.14
CA ARG A 39 -7.71 -9.96 5.35
C ARG A 39 -6.50 -10.37 4.53
N GLU A 40 -6.16 -11.66 4.52
CA GLU A 40 -5.02 -12.15 3.73
C GLU A 40 -5.29 -12.07 2.22
N ARG A 41 -6.51 -12.39 1.77
CA ARG A 41 -6.94 -12.20 0.37
C ARG A 41 -6.79 -10.73 -0.04
N ASP A 42 -7.29 -9.81 0.77
CA ASP A 42 -7.30 -8.38 0.45
C ASP A 42 -5.87 -7.79 0.52
N ARG A 43 -5.04 -8.25 1.46
CA ARG A 43 -3.59 -7.95 1.51
C ARG A 43 -2.86 -8.41 0.24
N LYS A 44 -3.14 -9.62 -0.26
CA LYS A 44 -2.55 -10.13 -1.51
C LYS A 44 -2.99 -9.29 -2.71
N ALA A 45 -4.26 -8.89 -2.78
CA ALA A 45 -4.76 -8.01 -3.84
C ALA A 45 -4.04 -6.66 -3.83
N ILE A 46 -3.91 -6.01 -2.67
CA ILE A 46 -3.19 -4.73 -2.52
C ILE A 46 -1.70 -4.89 -2.86
N THR A 47 -1.08 -6.00 -2.46
CA THR A 47 0.33 -6.27 -2.80
C THR A 47 0.57 -6.28 -4.31
N ARG A 48 -0.35 -6.84 -5.10
CA ARG A 48 -0.26 -6.84 -6.57
C ARG A 48 -0.37 -5.43 -7.14
N VAL A 49 -1.28 -4.60 -6.61
CA VAL A 49 -1.40 -3.19 -7.01
C VAL A 49 -0.10 -2.45 -6.74
N LEU A 50 0.45 -2.59 -5.52
CA LEU A 50 1.70 -1.91 -5.13
C LEU A 50 2.89 -2.38 -5.97
N ALA A 51 2.96 -3.67 -6.32
CA ALA A 51 3.99 -4.19 -7.19
C ALA A 51 3.95 -3.51 -8.58
N GLN A 52 2.77 -3.43 -9.19
CA GLN A 52 2.61 -2.75 -10.48
C GLN A 52 2.90 -1.25 -10.41
N LEU A 53 2.48 -0.56 -9.34
CA LEU A 53 2.79 0.85 -9.14
C LEU A 53 4.29 1.09 -8.93
N ALA A 54 4.98 0.17 -8.28
CA ALA A 54 6.43 0.26 -8.08
C ALA A 54 7.18 0.00 -9.39
N GLU A 55 6.74 -0.99 -10.17
CA GLU A 55 7.27 -1.31 -11.50
C GLU A 55 7.08 -0.16 -12.48
N ALA A 56 5.89 0.47 -12.48
CA ALA A 56 5.62 1.68 -13.24
C ALA A 56 6.33 2.93 -12.69
N GLY A 57 7.01 2.82 -11.55
CA GLY A 57 7.80 3.90 -10.96
C GLY A 57 6.98 4.99 -10.26
N HIS A 58 5.69 4.78 -9.97
CA HIS A 58 4.86 5.77 -9.24
C HIS A 58 5.16 5.80 -7.73
N ILE A 59 5.55 4.65 -7.16
CA ILE A 59 5.79 4.53 -5.72
C ILE A 59 7.21 4.02 -5.42
N LEU A 60 7.67 4.31 -4.22
CA LEU A 60 8.87 3.72 -3.63
C LEU A 60 8.47 2.70 -2.57
N ARG A 61 9.12 1.53 -2.60
CA ARG A 61 9.00 0.48 -1.58
C ARG A 61 10.27 0.46 -0.74
N ARG A 62 10.16 0.67 0.58
CA ARG A 62 11.32 0.78 1.47
C ARG A 62 11.10 0.10 2.82
N PRO A 63 12.17 -0.31 3.52
CA PRO A 63 12.09 -0.64 4.93
C PRO A 63 11.55 0.52 5.76
N THR A 64 10.75 0.25 6.79
CA THR A 64 10.28 1.31 7.71
C THR A 64 11.38 1.90 8.57
N ARG A 65 12.47 1.14 8.78
CA ARG A 65 13.66 1.54 9.54
C ARG A 65 14.88 0.86 8.91
N SER A 66 16.03 1.51 9.00
CA SER A 66 17.30 0.91 8.59
C SER A 66 17.54 -0.40 9.36
N GLY A 67 18.01 -1.44 8.67
CA GLY A 67 18.27 -2.77 9.26
C GLY A 67 17.05 -3.70 9.42
N VAL A 68 15.81 -3.21 9.28
CA VAL A 68 14.59 -4.05 9.43
C VAL A 68 14.11 -4.57 8.08
N ARG A 69 14.19 -5.90 7.84
CA ARG A 69 13.75 -6.49 6.57
C ARG A 69 12.25 -6.83 6.50
N ASN A 70 11.61 -7.06 7.65
CA ASN A 70 10.23 -7.56 7.72
C ASN A 70 9.16 -6.48 7.85
N SER A 71 9.55 -5.20 7.82
CA SER A 71 8.63 -4.08 7.95
C SER A 71 8.85 -3.11 6.80
N LEU A 72 7.84 -3.01 5.92
CA LEU A 72 7.90 -2.24 4.69
C LEU A 72 6.89 -1.09 4.72
N CYS A 73 7.31 0.06 4.20
CA CYS A 73 6.47 1.19 3.84
C CYS A 73 6.49 1.43 2.33
N TYR A 74 5.41 2.08 1.88
CA TYR A 74 5.17 2.46 0.50
C TYR A 74 4.92 3.97 0.45
N ARG A 75 5.57 4.66 -0.48
CA ARG A 75 5.47 6.12 -0.61
C ARG A 75 5.17 6.50 -2.04
N TRP A 76 4.16 7.34 -2.25
CA TRP A 76 3.96 7.96 -3.55
C TRP A 76 5.07 8.96 -3.82
N LYS A 77 5.69 8.88 -5.00
CA LYS A 77 6.70 9.85 -5.39
C LYS A 77 6.04 11.23 -5.49
N SER A 78 6.53 12.18 -4.70
CA SER A 78 6.29 13.59 -4.94
C SER A 78 6.92 13.90 -6.30
N GLY A 79 6.12 14.46 -7.23
CA GLY A 79 6.67 14.99 -8.47
C GLY A 79 7.77 15.97 -8.12
N THR A 80 8.95 15.76 -8.71
CA THR A 80 10.09 16.68 -8.61
C THR A 80 9.73 18.02 -9.23
#